data_AF-A0AAV9AS05-F1
#
_entry.id   AF-A0AAV9AS05-F1
#
_cell.length_a   1.000
_cell.length_b   1.000
_cell.length_c   1.000
_cell.angle_alpha   90.00
_cell.angle_beta   90.00
_cell.angle_gamma   90.00
#
_symmetry.space_group_name_H-M   'P 1'
#
loop_
_entity.id
_entity.type
_entity.pdbx_description
1 polymer ?
#
loop_
_entity_poly.entity_id
_entity_poly.type
_entity_poly.pdbx_seq_one_letter_code
_entity_poly.pdbx_strand_id
1 'polypeptide(L)'
;MSLHFKSAPLKENTQNHPKKKKKKMSNPSLLVGLLSLFLIPSVSPSDFPFGATVPSIQAEKLIKELNLSPRDAVPTSNGGDESKRIVEREFKIPGLLGSEDVSVKDLGHHAGYYRLSHSYDARMFYFFFESRNSKDDPVVIWLTGGPGCSSELAVFYENGPFKIANNLSLVWNEYGWDKASNLIFVDQPTGTGFSYSSDKRDLRHDEMGVSNDLYDFLQAFFEEHPKFAKNDFYITGESYAGHYIPAFASRVHQGNKAKEGIHINLKGFAIGNGLTDPAIQYKAYTDYALDMGVIKKSDYTRINKIMPVCELAIKLCGTSGTTSCLASYLVCNTIFNSIMKIAGKINYYDIRKQCEGSLCYDFSNMEKFLNQKDVTDALGVGGIEFVSCSPSVYQAMLTDWMRNLEAGIPALLEDGVKMLIYAGEYDLICNWLGNSRWVHSMEWSGQQKFVNSPTVSFEVDNKEAGQMKSYGPLTFLKVNDAGHMVPMDQPKAALEMLNSWIEGNLTGSSMKSENMISDM
;
A
#
# COMPACT_ATOMS: atom_id res chain seq x y z
N MET A 1 10.65 -42.18 45.52
CA MET A 1 10.09 -41.70 46.80
C MET A 1 8.94 -40.75 46.45
N SER A 2 7.67 -41.16 46.32
CA SER A 2 6.79 -41.91 47.24
C SER A 2 6.89 -41.35 48.66
N LEU A 3 5.85 -40.90 49.38
CA LEU A 3 4.40 -41.15 49.37
C LEU A 3 3.80 -40.16 50.42
N HIS A 4 2.66 -39.47 50.15
CA HIS A 4 1.31 -39.70 50.77
C HIS A 4 1.12 -39.23 52.25
N PHE A 5 -0.02 -38.75 52.77
CA PHE A 5 -1.39 -38.39 52.32
C PHE A 5 -2.24 -37.83 53.52
N LYS A 6 -3.44 -37.27 53.22
CA LYS A 6 -4.68 -37.06 54.05
C LYS A 6 -4.84 -35.77 54.90
N SER A 7 -6.03 -35.13 54.99
CA SER A 7 -7.42 -35.42 54.52
C SER A 7 -8.34 -34.18 54.68
N ALA A 8 -9.42 -34.12 53.86
CA ALA A 8 -10.54 -33.14 53.83
C ALA A 8 -11.55 -33.32 55.03
N PRO A 9 -12.76 -32.66 55.17
CA PRO A 9 -13.66 -32.11 54.13
C PRO A 9 -14.61 -30.88 54.43
N LEU A 10 -15.27 -30.41 53.35
CA LEU A 10 -16.66 -29.88 53.14
C LEU A 10 -17.31 -28.82 54.07
N LYS A 11 -17.85 -27.74 53.46
CA LYS A 11 -19.28 -27.36 53.57
C LYS A 11 -19.74 -26.32 52.53
N GLU A 12 -20.97 -26.51 52.09
CA GLU A 12 -21.79 -25.76 51.14
C GLU A 12 -22.03 -24.29 51.53
N ASN A 13 -22.31 -23.43 50.55
CA ASN A 13 -23.24 -22.33 50.79
C ASN A 13 -23.98 -21.89 49.51
N THR A 14 -25.31 -21.95 49.59
CA THR A 14 -26.30 -21.44 48.63
C THR A 14 -27.17 -20.37 49.31
N GLN A 15 -27.73 -19.46 48.48
CA GLN A 15 -28.76 -18.43 48.74
C GLN A 15 -28.26 -17.13 49.43
N ASN A 16 -28.67 -15.90 49.08
CA ASN A 16 -29.99 -15.43 48.61
C ASN A 16 -29.92 -14.02 47.93
N HIS A 17 -30.91 -13.72 47.08
CA HIS A 17 -31.23 -12.40 46.49
C HIS A 17 -31.60 -11.31 47.53
N PRO A 18 -31.62 -10.03 47.12
CA PRO A 18 -32.92 -9.33 47.16
C PRO A 18 -33.22 -8.35 46.01
N LYS A 19 -34.49 -7.93 46.01
CA LYS A 19 -35.32 -7.34 44.96
C LYS A 19 -35.18 -5.82 44.77
N LYS A 20 -35.51 -5.37 43.54
CA LYS A 20 -35.82 -4.00 43.12
C LYS A 20 -36.91 -3.31 43.97
N LYS A 21 -36.72 -2.03 44.31
CA LYS A 21 -37.80 -1.08 44.67
C LYS A 21 -37.65 0.23 43.88
N LYS A 22 -38.76 0.63 43.25
CA LYS A 22 -39.01 1.93 42.61
C LYS A 22 -39.11 3.04 43.66
N LYS A 23 -38.68 4.27 43.32
CA LYS A 23 -39.21 5.50 43.91
C LYS A 23 -39.45 6.56 42.82
N LYS A 24 -40.68 7.08 42.83
CA LYS A 24 -41.27 8.19 42.09
C LYS A 24 -41.02 9.51 42.85
N MET A 25 -40.94 10.63 42.13
CA MET A 25 -41.43 11.99 42.49
C MET A 25 -41.16 12.88 41.25
N SER A 26 -42.13 13.29 40.43
CA SER A 26 -43.20 14.30 40.58
C SER A 26 -42.82 15.68 40.02
N ASN A 27 -43.45 16.01 38.88
CA ASN A 27 -43.69 17.31 38.21
C ASN A 27 -44.35 18.37 39.13
N PRO A 28 -44.59 19.68 38.77
CA PRO A 28 -44.90 20.20 37.41
C PRO A 28 -44.52 21.69 37.05
N SER A 29 -44.85 22.08 35.78
CA SER A 29 -45.26 23.43 35.30
C SER A 29 -44.18 24.53 35.14
N LEU A 30 -44.10 25.41 34.13
CA LEU A 30 -44.98 26.05 33.11
C LEU A 30 -43.96 26.66 32.08
N LEU A 31 -44.10 26.67 30.74
CA LEU A 31 -44.94 27.57 29.94
C LEU A 31 -44.70 27.25 28.44
N VAL A 32 -45.80 27.21 27.69
CA VAL A 32 -45.89 27.03 26.23
C VAL A 32 -45.80 28.40 25.54
N GLY A 33 -45.15 28.51 24.38
CA GLY A 33 -45.29 29.70 23.53
C GLY A 33 -44.40 29.73 22.28
N LEU A 34 -45.07 29.77 21.11
CA LEU A 34 -44.64 30.22 19.78
C LEU A 34 -43.86 29.24 18.85
N LEU A 35 -44.66 28.45 18.11
CA LEU A 35 -44.42 28.18 16.69
C LEU A 35 -45.51 28.89 15.87
N SER A 36 -45.11 29.78 14.95
CA SER A 36 -45.96 30.37 13.90
C SER A 36 -45.18 30.27 12.59
N LEU A 37 -45.63 29.43 11.65
CA LEU A 37 -46.35 29.81 10.43
C LEU A 37 -45.52 30.61 9.41
N PHE A 38 -44.91 29.89 8.46
CA PHE A 38 -44.82 30.35 7.07
C PHE A 38 -45.48 29.31 6.17
N LEU A 39 -46.64 29.69 5.63
CA LEU A 39 -47.38 29.00 4.59
C LEU A 39 -46.59 29.09 3.26
N ILE A 40 -46.32 27.95 2.64
CA ILE A 40 -45.92 27.86 1.23
C ILE A 40 -47.16 27.44 0.44
N PRO A 41 -47.54 28.13 -0.64
CA PRO A 41 -48.71 27.77 -1.42
C PRO A 41 -48.45 26.52 -2.26
N SER A 42 -49.45 25.64 -2.31
CA SER A 42 -49.56 24.49 -3.19
C SER A 42 -49.60 24.93 -4.65
N VAL A 43 -48.63 24.47 -5.45
CA VAL A 43 -48.63 24.59 -6.92
C VAL A 43 -48.89 23.20 -7.52
N SER A 44 -49.85 23.17 -8.44
CA SER A 44 -50.37 22.02 -9.18
C SER A 44 -49.33 21.38 -10.12
N PRO A 45 -49.50 20.10 -10.51
CA PRO A 45 -48.55 19.38 -11.36
C PRO A 45 -48.83 19.65 -12.84
N SER A 46 -48.26 20.70 -13.38
CA SER A 46 -48.09 20.87 -14.83
C SER A 46 -46.94 21.84 -15.07
N ASP A 47 -46.00 21.43 -15.92
CA ASP A 47 -44.79 22.13 -16.39
C ASP A 47 -43.46 21.71 -15.71
N PHE A 48 -43.04 20.48 -16.00
CA PHE A 48 -41.62 20.11 -16.01
C PHE A 48 -41.15 19.97 -17.46
N PRO A 49 -40.24 20.83 -17.96
CA PRO A 49 -39.43 20.50 -19.13
C PRO A 49 -38.38 19.47 -18.70
N PHE A 50 -38.48 18.27 -19.26
CA PHE A 50 -37.45 17.25 -19.24
C PHE A 50 -36.10 17.81 -19.71
N GLY A 51 -35.04 17.50 -18.97
CA GLY A 51 -33.67 17.80 -19.37
C GLY A 51 -32.66 17.84 -18.21
N ALA A 52 -32.73 16.90 -17.27
CA ALA A 52 -31.68 16.77 -16.25
C ALA A 52 -30.62 15.77 -16.73
N THR A 53 -29.56 16.28 -17.35
CA THR A 53 -28.27 15.57 -17.42
C THR A 53 -27.78 15.34 -16.00
N VAL A 54 -27.83 14.09 -15.55
CA VAL A 54 -27.22 13.63 -14.29
C VAL A 54 -25.70 13.86 -14.41
N PRO A 55 -25.05 14.68 -13.57
CA PRO A 55 -23.66 15.04 -13.80
C PRO A 55 -22.76 13.83 -13.47
N SER A 56 -21.90 13.48 -14.43
CA SER A 56 -21.02 12.29 -14.49
C SER A 56 -20.38 11.84 -13.18
N ILE A 57 -20.09 12.74 -12.24
CA ILE A 57 -19.45 12.45 -10.95
C ILE A 57 -20.28 11.52 -10.06
N GLN A 58 -21.62 11.67 -10.03
CA GLN A 58 -22.48 10.76 -9.27
C GLN A 58 -22.58 9.39 -9.94
N ALA A 59 -22.54 9.34 -11.28
CA ALA A 59 -22.53 8.09 -12.03
C ALA A 59 -21.19 7.35 -11.83
N GLU A 60 -20.05 8.03 -11.92
CA GLU A 60 -18.73 7.46 -11.64
C GLU A 60 -18.60 6.96 -10.20
N LYS A 61 -19.11 7.71 -9.22
CA LYS A 61 -19.13 7.26 -7.82
C LYS A 61 -20.00 6.02 -7.65
N LEU A 62 -21.17 5.97 -8.31
CA LEU A 62 -22.07 4.83 -8.26
C LEU A 62 -21.46 3.60 -8.96
N ILE A 63 -20.79 3.78 -10.10
CA ILE A 63 -20.04 2.72 -10.80
C ILE A 63 -18.93 2.15 -9.91
N LYS A 64 -18.14 3.02 -9.25
CA LYS A 64 -17.08 2.60 -8.33
C LYS A 64 -17.62 1.90 -7.08
N GLU A 65 -18.78 2.31 -6.58
CA GLU A 65 -19.49 1.58 -5.51
C GLU A 65 -20.07 0.23 -5.99
N LEU A 66 -20.43 0.12 -7.28
CA LEU A 66 -20.92 -1.12 -7.88
C LEU A 66 -19.77 -2.10 -8.20
N ASN A 67 -18.54 -1.63 -8.45
CA ASN A 67 -17.36 -2.50 -8.63
C ASN A 67 -16.93 -3.19 -7.35
N LEU A 68 -17.23 -2.60 -6.18
CA LEU A 68 -17.09 -3.31 -4.90
C LEU A 68 -18.00 -4.53 -4.87
N SER A 69 -19.27 -4.37 -5.26
CA SER A 69 -20.31 -5.40 -5.20
C SER A 69 -20.93 -5.65 -6.59
N PRO A 70 -20.18 -6.28 -7.52
CA PRO A 70 -20.62 -6.50 -8.90
C PRO A 70 -21.89 -7.34 -8.97
N ARG A 71 -22.88 -6.90 -9.76
CA ARG A 71 -24.19 -7.58 -9.90
C ARG A 71 -24.12 -8.94 -10.60
N ASP A 72 -23.15 -9.11 -11.49
CA ASP A 72 -22.97 -10.29 -12.35
C ASP A 72 -21.62 -11.00 -12.11
N ALA A 73 -21.07 -10.94 -10.88
CA ALA A 73 -19.88 -11.74 -10.55
C ALA A 73 -20.17 -13.24 -10.68
N VAL A 74 -19.83 -13.82 -11.84
CA VAL A 74 -20.14 -15.22 -12.18
C VAL A 74 -19.05 -15.77 -13.12
N PRO A 75 -18.71 -17.08 -13.07
CA PRO A 75 -18.76 -18.05 -11.97
C PRO A 75 -17.37 -18.62 -11.63
N THR A 76 -17.31 -19.41 -10.55
CA THR A 76 -16.40 -20.56 -10.47
C THR A 76 -16.27 -21.20 -11.85
N SER A 77 -15.03 -21.40 -12.32
CA SER A 77 -14.73 -22.04 -13.60
C SER A 77 -15.77 -23.12 -13.94
N ASN A 78 -16.32 -23.11 -15.15
CA ASN A 78 -17.21 -24.16 -15.63
C ASN A 78 -16.60 -25.55 -15.33
N GLY A 79 -17.04 -26.18 -14.24
CA GLY A 79 -16.58 -27.49 -13.78
C GLY A 79 -15.27 -27.55 -12.95
N GLY A 80 -14.75 -26.44 -12.44
CA GLY A 80 -13.59 -26.48 -11.52
C GLY A 80 -14.00 -26.60 -10.06
N ASP A 81 -13.21 -27.36 -9.32
CA ASP A 81 -13.43 -27.73 -7.92
C ASP A 81 -13.53 -26.50 -7.00
N GLU A 82 -14.67 -26.34 -6.32
CA GLU A 82 -14.90 -25.29 -5.30
C GLU A 82 -13.91 -25.40 -4.12
N SER A 83 -13.12 -26.47 -4.03
CA SER A 83 -12.06 -26.65 -3.05
C SER A 83 -10.79 -25.83 -3.34
N LYS A 84 -10.57 -25.36 -4.58
CA LYS A 84 -9.36 -24.62 -4.96
C LYS A 84 -9.44 -23.17 -4.50
N ARG A 85 -8.48 -22.78 -3.65
CA ARG A 85 -8.34 -21.42 -3.09
C ARG A 85 -7.88 -20.39 -4.12
N ILE A 86 -7.09 -20.84 -5.11
CA ILE A 86 -6.60 -20.03 -6.23
C ILE A 86 -7.23 -20.54 -7.52
N VAL A 87 -7.78 -19.61 -8.30
CA VAL A 87 -8.21 -19.85 -9.68
C VAL A 87 -7.31 -19.06 -10.60
N GLU A 88 -6.30 -19.75 -11.15
CA GLU A 88 -5.41 -19.24 -12.20
C GLU A 88 -5.87 -19.72 -13.57
N ARG A 89 -5.58 -18.93 -14.61
CA ARG A 89 -5.72 -19.35 -16.00
C ARG A 89 -4.33 -19.58 -16.58
N GLU A 90 -4.00 -20.83 -16.94
CA GLU A 90 -2.73 -21.15 -17.62
C GLU A 90 -2.85 -20.85 -19.12
N PHE A 91 -1.89 -20.14 -19.70
CA PHE A 91 -1.64 -20.16 -21.15
C PHE A 91 -0.15 -20.22 -21.45
N LYS A 92 0.22 -20.85 -22.58
CA LYS A 92 1.62 -21.10 -22.98
C LYS A 92 1.99 -20.30 -24.23
N ILE A 93 3.22 -19.77 -24.24
CA ILE A 93 3.88 -19.22 -25.43
C ILE A 93 4.93 -20.20 -25.95
N PRO A 94 4.75 -20.80 -27.14
CA PRO A 94 5.85 -21.33 -27.94
C PRO A 94 6.47 -20.18 -28.75
N GLY A 95 7.76 -19.88 -28.54
CA GLY A 95 8.54 -18.99 -29.42
C GLY A 95 8.97 -17.64 -28.84
N LEU A 96 9.53 -17.60 -27.63
CA LEU A 96 10.23 -16.46 -27.02
C LEU A 96 11.56 -16.12 -27.73
N LEU A 97 11.56 -16.09 -29.06
CA LEU A 97 12.64 -15.62 -29.94
C LEU A 97 11.99 -14.98 -31.18
N GLY A 98 11.88 -13.64 -31.18
CA GLY A 98 11.85 -12.87 -32.43
C GLY A 98 10.51 -12.40 -33.00
N SER A 99 9.57 -11.86 -32.20
CA SER A 99 8.54 -10.95 -32.72
C SER A 99 8.45 -9.69 -31.88
N GLU A 100 8.43 -8.53 -32.55
CA GLU A 100 8.35 -7.19 -31.94
C GLU A 100 7.01 -6.88 -31.24
N ASP A 101 6.07 -7.83 -31.22
CA ASP A 101 4.75 -7.68 -30.60
C ASP A 101 4.53 -8.72 -29.48
N VAL A 102 4.20 -8.25 -28.27
CA VAL A 102 3.67 -9.06 -27.16
C VAL A 102 2.14 -9.08 -27.27
N SER A 103 1.52 -10.26 -27.27
CA SER A 103 0.06 -10.35 -27.42
C SER A 103 -0.66 -10.21 -26.08
N VAL A 104 -1.90 -9.73 -26.09
CA VAL A 104 -2.78 -9.67 -24.90
C VAL A 104 -2.97 -11.04 -24.24
N LYS A 105 -2.86 -12.13 -25.01
CA LYS A 105 -2.97 -13.50 -24.50
C LYS A 105 -1.78 -13.92 -23.63
N ASP A 106 -0.67 -13.20 -23.74
CA ASP A 106 0.58 -13.48 -23.01
C ASP A 106 0.58 -12.85 -21.61
N LEU A 107 -0.32 -11.90 -21.34
CA LEU A 107 -0.52 -11.32 -20.00
C LEU A 107 -1.02 -12.33 -18.97
N GLY A 108 -1.76 -13.35 -19.41
CA GLY A 108 -2.50 -14.25 -18.54
C GLY A 108 -1.66 -15.28 -17.79
N HIS A 109 -0.33 -15.28 -17.93
CA HIS A 109 0.53 -16.39 -17.51
C HIS A 109 0.35 -16.82 -16.05
N HIS A 110 0.03 -15.92 -15.12
CA HIS A 110 -0.54 -16.24 -13.80
C HIS A 110 -1.37 -15.05 -13.26
N ALA A 111 -2.39 -14.63 -14.01
CA ALA A 111 -3.43 -13.76 -13.47
C ALA A 111 -4.50 -14.63 -12.81
N GLY A 112 -4.94 -14.27 -11.62
CA GLY A 112 -5.90 -15.10 -10.89
C GLY A 112 -6.59 -14.40 -9.75
N TYR A 113 -7.58 -15.10 -9.21
CA TYR A 113 -8.26 -14.71 -7.97
C TYR A 113 -7.93 -15.68 -6.85
N TYR A 114 -7.67 -15.11 -5.67
CA TYR A 114 -7.67 -15.82 -4.39
C TYR A 114 -8.93 -15.50 -3.60
N ARG A 115 -9.66 -16.52 -3.15
CA ARG A 115 -10.80 -16.34 -2.22
C ARG A 115 -10.27 -16.26 -0.78
N LEU A 116 -10.46 -15.12 -0.12
CA LEU A 116 -10.03 -14.92 1.26
C LEU A 116 -10.80 -15.84 2.22
N SER A 117 -10.08 -16.68 2.96
CA SER A 117 -10.66 -17.74 3.82
C SER A 117 -11.50 -17.20 4.98
N HIS A 118 -11.15 -16.03 5.50
CA HIS A 118 -11.84 -15.37 6.63
C HIS A 118 -12.67 -14.15 6.21
N SER A 119 -13.16 -14.16 4.97
CA SER A 119 -14.05 -13.13 4.42
C SER A 119 -15.48 -13.66 4.22
N TYR A 120 -16.43 -12.75 4.00
CA TYR A 120 -17.78 -13.13 3.60
C TYR A 120 -17.81 -13.57 2.13
N ASP A 121 -17.25 -12.76 1.22
CA ASP A 121 -17.15 -13.09 -0.20
C ASP A 121 -16.02 -12.37 -0.94
N ALA A 122 -14.94 -12.02 -0.24
CA ALA A 122 -13.84 -11.28 -0.83
C ALA A 122 -12.96 -12.17 -1.71
N ARG A 123 -12.57 -11.59 -2.86
CA ARG A 123 -11.62 -12.18 -3.80
C ARG A 123 -10.55 -11.17 -4.16
N MET A 124 -9.30 -11.55 -3.97
CA MET A 124 -8.13 -10.74 -4.29
C MET A 124 -7.58 -11.13 -5.66
N PHE A 125 -7.47 -10.17 -6.56
CA PHE A 125 -6.83 -10.32 -7.86
C PHE A 125 -5.31 -10.13 -7.72
N TYR A 126 -4.55 -10.86 -8.52
CA TYR A 126 -3.11 -10.68 -8.64
C TYR A 126 -2.62 -11.04 -10.04
N PHE A 127 -1.48 -10.45 -10.38
CA PHE A 127 -0.60 -10.94 -11.44
C PHE A 127 0.62 -11.61 -10.84
N PHE A 128 1.07 -12.71 -11.45
CA PHE A 128 2.36 -13.30 -11.18
C PHE A 128 3.17 -13.50 -12.48
N PHE A 129 4.43 -13.06 -12.45
CA PHE A 129 5.36 -13.14 -13.57
C PHE A 129 6.62 -13.87 -13.11
N GLU A 130 6.95 -15.00 -13.74
CA GLU A 130 8.22 -15.68 -13.49
C GLU A 130 9.40 -14.83 -14.00
N SER A 131 10.56 -14.98 -13.34
CA SER A 131 11.79 -14.29 -13.75
C SER A 131 12.17 -14.62 -15.20
N ARG A 132 12.59 -13.59 -15.94
CA ARG A 132 13.21 -13.71 -17.28
C ARG A 132 14.56 -14.42 -17.25
N ASN A 133 15.18 -14.55 -16.07
CA ASN A 133 16.47 -15.20 -15.90
C ASN A 133 16.33 -16.63 -15.35
N SER A 134 15.86 -16.81 -14.10
CA SER A 134 15.69 -18.14 -13.49
C SER A 134 14.51 -18.23 -12.54
N LYS A 135 13.78 -19.35 -12.56
CA LYS A 135 12.71 -19.62 -11.58
C LYS A 135 13.22 -19.79 -10.15
N ASP A 136 14.52 -20.03 -9.97
CA ASP A 136 15.16 -20.06 -8.65
C ASP A 136 15.53 -18.66 -8.13
N ASP A 137 15.34 -17.60 -8.95
CA ASP A 137 15.51 -16.21 -8.50
C ASP A 137 14.52 -15.85 -7.38
N PRO A 138 14.78 -14.82 -6.56
CA PRO A 138 13.89 -14.44 -5.47
C PRO A 138 12.46 -14.14 -5.93
N VAL A 139 11.50 -14.33 -5.02
CA VAL A 139 10.12 -13.89 -5.20
C VAL A 139 9.98 -12.51 -4.58
N VAL A 140 9.50 -11.55 -5.37
CA VAL A 140 9.29 -10.17 -4.96
C VAL A 140 7.81 -9.86 -5.12
N ILE A 141 7.13 -9.55 -4.01
CA ILE A 141 5.77 -8.99 -4.08
C ILE A 141 5.84 -7.46 -4.15
N TRP A 142 5.02 -6.86 -5.00
CA TRP A 142 4.83 -5.42 -5.13
C TRP A 142 3.43 -5.01 -4.67
N LEU A 143 3.38 -3.93 -3.87
CA LEU A 143 2.15 -3.35 -3.35
C LEU A 143 2.09 -1.86 -3.69
N THR A 144 1.16 -1.46 -4.56
CA THR A 144 0.86 -0.04 -4.77
C THR A 144 0.04 0.54 -3.62
N GLY A 145 0.24 1.83 -3.33
CA GLY A 145 -0.37 2.53 -2.20
C GLY A 145 -1.81 3.01 -2.43
N GLY A 146 -2.00 4.34 -2.36
CA GLY A 146 -3.31 5.00 -2.40
C GLY A 146 -3.70 5.62 -1.05
N PRO A 147 -4.36 4.88 -0.12
CA PRO A 147 -4.72 3.47 -0.17
C PRO A 147 -5.84 3.16 -1.18
N GLY A 148 -5.82 1.94 -1.72
CA GLY A 148 -6.80 1.46 -2.68
C GLY A 148 -6.48 1.75 -4.14
N CYS A 149 -5.21 2.01 -4.47
CA CYS A 149 -4.73 2.09 -5.85
C CYS A 149 -4.21 0.72 -6.31
N SER A 150 -4.55 0.36 -7.54
CA SER A 150 -4.26 -0.95 -8.12
C SER A 150 -2.77 -1.13 -8.41
N SER A 151 -2.26 -2.36 -8.21
CA SER A 151 -0.86 -2.69 -8.47
C SER A 151 -0.53 -2.77 -9.96
N GLU A 152 -1.55 -2.80 -10.82
CA GLU A 152 -1.46 -2.75 -12.27
C GLU A 152 -0.85 -1.43 -12.77
N LEU A 153 -0.97 -0.35 -11.98
CA LEU A 153 -0.22 0.89 -12.22
C LEU A 153 1.28 0.59 -12.35
N ALA A 154 1.83 -0.16 -11.40
CA ALA A 154 3.23 -0.52 -11.40
C ALA A 154 3.58 -1.54 -12.47
N VAL A 155 2.65 -2.44 -12.79
CA VAL A 155 2.81 -3.40 -13.89
C VAL A 155 3.12 -2.70 -15.22
N PHE A 156 2.44 -1.58 -15.51
CA PHE A 156 2.51 -0.93 -16.82
C PHE A 156 3.31 0.37 -16.89
N TYR A 157 3.49 1.08 -15.77
CA TYR A 157 4.16 2.38 -15.75
C TYR A 157 5.47 2.40 -14.95
N GLU A 158 5.75 1.36 -14.17
CA GLU A 158 6.89 1.36 -13.25
C GLU A 158 7.84 0.20 -13.54
N ASN A 159 7.65 -0.92 -12.85
CA ASN A 159 8.63 -2.00 -12.72
C ASN A 159 8.12 -3.37 -13.21
N GLY A 160 6.91 -3.43 -13.76
CA GLY A 160 6.43 -4.65 -14.40
C GLY A 160 7.14 -4.98 -15.71
N PRO A 161 6.85 -6.16 -16.27
CA PRO A 161 7.48 -6.66 -17.49
C PRO A 161 7.08 -5.89 -18.76
N PHE A 162 6.00 -5.10 -18.72
CA PHE A 162 5.41 -4.47 -19.90
C PHE A 162 5.20 -2.96 -19.71
N LYS A 163 5.07 -2.26 -20.84
CA LYS A 163 4.59 -0.89 -20.96
C LYS A 163 3.42 -0.85 -21.93
N ILE A 164 2.48 0.08 -21.73
CA ILE A 164 1.37 0.30 -22.65
C ILE A 164 1.75 1.41 -23.63
N ALA A 165 1.79 1.08 -24.93
CA ALA A 165 1.98 2.05 -25.99
C ALA A 165 0.71 2.85 -26.29
N ASN A 166 0.83 3.97 -27.01
CA ASN A 166 -0.31 4.85 -27.33
C ASN A 166 -1.42 4.19 -28.16
N ASN A 167 -1.10 3.14 -28.91
CA ASN A 167 -2.05 2.32 -29.66
C ASN A 167 -2.67 1.20 -28.81
N LEU A 168 -2.43 1.20 -27.49
CA LEU A 168 -2.85 0.18 -26.51
C LEU A 168 -2.22 -1.19 -26.71
N SER A 169 -1.12 -1.29 -27.47
CA SER A 169 -0.30 -2.51 -27.51
C SER A 169 0.66 -2.59 -26.32
N LEU A 170 1.10 -3.80 -26.01
CA LEU A 170 2.09 -4.05 -24.96
C LEU A 170 3.49 -4.14 -25.54
N VAL A 171 4.43 -3.46 -24.89
CA VAL A 171 5.85 -3.46 -25.25
C VAL A 171 6.65 -3.91 -24.04
N TRP A 172 7.73 -4.66 -24.25
CA TRP A 172 8.61 -5.08 -23.17
C TRP A 172 9.20 -3.88 -22.41
N ASN A 173 9.21 -3.99 -21.08
CA ASN A 173 9.99 -3.11 -20.24
C ASN A 173 11.43 -3.63 -20.16
N GLU A 174 12.36 -2.89 -20.78
CA GLU A 174 13.80 -3.21 -20.73
C GLU A 174 14.36 -3.22 -19.29
N TYR A 175 13.69 -2.55 -18.36
CA TYR A 175 14.08 -2.40 -16.96
C TYR A 175 13.06 -2.99 -15.98
N GLY A 176 12.18 -3.87 -16.46
CA GLY A 176 11.25 -4.61 -15.58
C GLY A 176 12.01 -5.43 -14.53
N TRP A 177 11.48 -5.46 -13.31
CA TRP A 177 12.08 -6.16 -12.15
C TRP A 177 12.03 -7.69 -12.27
N ASP A 178 11.26 -8.19 -13.25
CA ASP A 178 11.23 -9.59 -13.66
C ASP A 178 12.58 -10.07 -14.25
N LYS A 179 13.52 -9.15 -14.52
CA LYS A 179 14.91 -9.52 -14.85
C LYS A 179 15.72 -10.09 -13.68
N ALA A 180 15.31 -9.82 -12.44
CA ALA A 180 16.04 -10.20 -11.23
C ALA A 180 15.17 -11.00 -10.25
N SER A 181 13.89 -11.21 -10.55
CA SER A 181 12.95 -11.81 -9.60
C SER A 181 11.71 -12.40 -10.27
N ASN A 182 11.05 -13.30 -9.56
CA ASN A 182 9.68 -13.69 -9.85
C ASN A 182 8.74 -12.67 -9.16
N LEU A 183 7.93 -11.95 -9.93
CA LEU A 183 7.15 -10.80 -9.45
C LEU A 183 5.69 -11.16 -9.17
N ILE A 184 5.18 -10.79 -8.00
CA ILE A 184 3.76 -10.84 -7.66
C ILE A 184 3.25 -9.40 -7.52
N PHE A 185 2.21 -9.03 -8.24
CA PHE A 185 1.49 -7.77 -8.07
C PHE A 185 0.10 -8.08 -7.53
N VAL A 186 -0.29 -7.48 -6.41
CA VAL A 186 -1.58 -7.79 -5.76
C VAL A 186 -2.45 -6.55 -5.66
N ASP A 187 -3.69 -6.67 -6.10
CA ASP A 187 -4.71 -5.66 -5.88
C ASP A 187 -5.27 -5.78 -4.46
N GLN A 188 -4.95 -4.80 -3.62
CA GLN A 188 -5.27 -4.83 -2.21
C GLN A 188 -5.42 -3.41 -1.66
N PRO A 189 -6.23 -3.21 -0.60
CA PRO A 189 -7.16 -4.15 0.03
C PRO A 189 -8.35 -4.53 -0.88
N THR A 190 -9.21 -5.45 -0.43
CA THR A 190 -10.47 -5.81 -1.12
C THR A 190 -11.24 -4.57 -1.57
N GLY A 191 -11.61 -4.50 -2.85
CA GLY A 191 -12.26 -3.34 -3.47
C GLY A 191 -11.33 -2.45 -4.30
N THR A 192 -10.07 -2.86 -4.46
CA THR A 192 -9.02 -2.18 -5.24
C THR A 192 -8.87 -2.86 -6.60
N GLY A 193 -8.80 -2.08 -7.68
CA GLY A 193 -8.67 -2.60 -9.05
C GLY A 193 -9.67 -3.70 -9.36
N PHE A 194 -9.20 -4.90 -9.66
CA PHE A 194 -10.02 -6.09 -9.91
C PHE A 194 -10.39 -6.90 -8.67
N SER A 195 -9.82 -6.61 -7.49
CA SER A 195 -10.22 -7.24 -6.21
C SER A 195 -11.57 -6.73 -5.73
N TYR A 196 -12.47 -7.63 -5.34
CA TYR A 196 -13.88 -7.27 -5.03
C TYR A 196 -14.47 -8.09 -3.87
N SER A 197 -15.62 -7.63 -3.34
CA SER A 197 -16.47 -8.42 -2.44
C SER A 197 -17.95 -8.04 -2.56
N SER A 198 -18.83 -9.04 -2.66
CA SER A 198 -20.27 -8.80 -2.59
C SER A 198 -20.76 -8.34 -1.20
N ASP A 199 -19.90 -8.29 -0.18
CA ASP A 199 -20.22 -7.85 1.18
C ASP A 199 -19.30 -6.71 1.68
N LYS A 200 -19.91 -5.57 2.02
CA LYS A 200 -19.17 -4.39 2.51
C LYS A 200 -18.41 -4.62 3.81
N ARG A 201 -18.72 -5.68 4.58
CA ARG A 201 -17.99 -6.03 5.81
C ARG A 201 -16.58 -6.55 5.53
N ASP A 202 -16.28 -6.90 4.28
CA ASP A 202 -14.94 -7.29 3.87
C ASP A 202 -14.02 -6.10 3.58
N LEU A 203 -14.52 -4.86 3.63
CA LEU A 203 -13.68 -3.68 3.56
C LEU A 203 -12.79 -3.58 4.79
N ARG A 204 -11.50 -3.35 4.56
CA ARG A 204 -10.52 -3.13 5.63
C ARG A 204 -10.48 -1.67 6.03
N HIS A 205 -10.14 -1.47 7.30
CA HIS A 205 -10.08 -0.16 7.96
C HIS A 205 -8.74 0.09 8.66
N ASP A 206 -7.85 -0.92 8.64
CA ASP A 206 -6.53 -0.86 9.22
C ASP A 206 -5.58 -1.91 8.66
N GLU A 207 -4.30 -1.72 8.97
CA GLU A 207 -3.23 -2.62 8.57
C GLU A 207 -3.30 -4.02 9.19
N MET A 208 -4.03 -4.20 10.30
CA MET A 208 -4.21 -5.54 10.87
C MET A 208 -5.08 -6.39 9.96
N GLY A 209 -6.17 -5.85 9.44
CA GLY A 209 -7.00 -6.54 8.44
C GLY A 209 -6.24 -6.82 7.15
N VAL A 210 -5.56 -5.80 6.62
CA VAL A 210 -4.83 -5.89 5.35
C VAL A 210 -3.67 -6.90 5.41
N SER A 211 -2.85 -6.85 6.45
CA SER A 211 -1.71 -7.77 6.60
C SER A 211 -2.14 -9.23 6.78
N ASN A 212 -3.28 -9.50 7.42
CA ASN A 212 -3.84 -10.85 7.52
C ASN A 212 -4.34 -11.36 6.16
N ASP A 213 -5.06 -10.53 5.40
CA ASP A 213 -5.52 -10.89 4.05
C ASP A 213 -4.35 -11.23 3.12
N LEU A 214 -3.29 -10.41 3.15
CA LEU A 214 -2.07 -10.65 2.38
C LEU A 214 -1.31 -11.90 2.84
N TYR A 215 -1.29 -12.18 4.14
CA TYR A 215 -0.68 -13.40 4.67
C TYR A 215 -1.44 -14.64 4.19
N ASP A 216 -2.77 -14.64 4.31
CA ASP A 216 -3.64 -15.72 3.83
C ASP A 216 -3.46 -15.95 2.32
N PHE A 217 -3.35 -14.86 1.54
CA PHE A 217 -3.02 -14.93 0.13
C PHE A 217 -1.67 -15.61 -0.13
N LEU A 218 -0.59 -15.19 0.54
CA LEU A 218 0.72 -15.82 0.36
C LEU A 218 0.73 -17.30 0.74
N GLN A 219 0.03 -17.66 1.81
CA GLN A 219 -0.08 -19.06 2.23
C GLN A 219 -0.72 -19.90 1.12
N ALA A 220 -1.81 -19.42 0.51
CA ALA A 220 -2.42 -20.09 -0.62
C ALA A 220 -1.54 -20.08 -1.88
N PHE A 221 -0.86 -18.96 -2.16
CA PHE A 221 0.04 -18.84 -3.31
C PHE A 221 1.17 -19.86 -3.24
N PHE A 222 1.85 -19.98 -2.11
CA PHE A 222 2.93 -20.95 -1.95
C PHE A 222 2.46 -22.40 -1.83
N GLU A 223 1.19 -22.63 -1.51
CA GLU A 223 0.57 -23.96 -1.56
C GLU A 223 0.29 -24.40 -3.00
N GLU A 224 -0.20 -23.49 -3.86
CA GLU A 224 -0.39 -23.76 -5.30
C GLU A 224 0.95 -23.79 -6.05
N HIS A 225 1.92 -22.97 -5.63
CA HIS A 225 3.25 -22.87 -6.23
C HIS A 225 4.38 -23.26 -5.28
N PRO A 226 4.43 -24.53 -4.81
CA PRO A 226 5.39 -24.96 -3.79
C PRO A 226 6.85 -24.84 -4.23
N LYS A 227 7.10 -24.80 -5.55
CA LYS A 227 8.45 -24.60 -6.13
C LYS A 227 9.07 -23.25 -5.74
N PHE A 228 8.26 -22.23 -5.48
CA PHE A 228 8.71 -20.89 -5.11
C PHE A 228 8.78 -20.67 -3.59
N ALA A 229 8.19 -21.54 -2.78
CA ALA A 229 8.17 -21.41 -1.31
C ALA A 229 9.59 -21.45 -0.69
N LYS A 230 10.53 -22.10 -1.38
CA LYS A 230 11.95 -22.16 -0.98
C LYS A 230 12.75 -20.91 -1.34
N ASN A 231 12.26 -20.11 -2.30
CA ASN A 231 13.01 -18.96 -2.82
C ASN A 231 13.08 -17.87 -1.75
N ASP A 232 14.10 -17.03 -1.84
CA ASP A 232 14.17 -15.83 -1.02
C ASP A 232 12.96 -14.94 -1.32
N PHE A 233 12.30 -14.45 -0.28
CA PHE A 233 11.08 -13.65 -0.42
C PHE A 233 11.30 -12.21 0.05
N TYR A 234 10.84 -11.26 -0.77
CA TYR A 234 10.94 -9.83 -0.51
C TYR A 234 9.60 -9.13 -0.68
N ILE A 235 9.28 -8.22 0.25
CA ILE A 235 8.07 -7.40 0.21
C ILE A 235 8.44 -5.99 -0.23
N THR A 236 7.86 -5.52 -1.34
CA THR A 236 8.18 -4.22 -1.92
C THR A 236 6.92 -3.44 -2.26
N GLY A 237 7.05 -2.14 -2.49
CA GLY A 237 5.94 -1.27 -2.84
C GLY A 237 6.22 0.18 -2.50
N GLU A 238 5.22 1.02 -2.71
CA GLU A 238 5.39 2.47 -2.58
C GLU A 238 4.23 3.22 -1.94
N SER A 239 4.49 4.48 -1.55
CA SER A 239 3.44 5.40 -1.09
C SER A 239 2.78 4.93 0.20
N TYR A 240 1.45 4.74 0.21
CA TYR A 240 0.74 4.14 1.34
C TYR A 240 1.19 2.70 1.65
N ALA A 241 1.93 2.03 0.75
CA ALA A 241 2.60 0.79 1.12
C ALA A 241 3.67 0.95 2.21
N GLY A 242 4.06 2.19 2.55
CA GLY A 242 4.77 2.47 3.79
C GLY A 242 4.00 2.11 5.07
N HIS A 243 2.67 1.93 5.00
CA HIS A 243 1.85 1.32 6.05
C HIS A 243 1.69 -0.20 5.84
N TYR A 244 1.38 -0.62 4.60
CA TYR A 244 1.16 -2.04 4.26
C TYR A 244 2.39 -2.91 4.58
N ILE A 245 3.57 -2.48 4.15
CA ILE A 245 4.77 -3.31 4.13
C ILE A 245 5.27 -3.62 5.55
N PRO A 246 5.41 -2.65 6.48
CA PRO A 246 5.82 -2.97 7.85
C PRO A 246 4.84 -3.91 8.57
N ALA A 247 3.53 -3.70 8.39
CA ALA A 247 2.51 -4.55 8.99
C ALA A 247 2.56 -5.97 8.41
N PHE A 248 2.68 -6.07 7.09
CA PHE A 248 2.72 -7.35 6.39
C PHE A 248 4.00 -8.14 6.69
N ALA A 249 5.17 -7.49 6.64
CA ALA A 249 6.44 -8.11 7.01
C ALA A 249 6.41 -8.61 8.46
N SER A 250 5.83 -7.82 9.39
CA SER A 250 5.62 -8.21 10.78
C SER A 250 4.72 -9.44 10.90
N ARG A 251 3.62 -9.49 10.14
CA ARG A 251 2.68 -10.63 10.15
C ARG A 251 3.32 -11.91 9.63
N VAL A 252 4.07 -11.84 8.52
CA VAL A 252 4.83 -12.97 7.96
C VAL A 252 5.86 -13.47 8.97
N HIS A 253 6.62 -12.54 9.57
CA HIS A 253 7.63 -12.87 10.56
C HIS A 253 7.04 -13.54 11.82
N GLN A 254 5.89 -13.05 12.31
CA GLN A 254 5.17 -13.66 13.42
C GLN A 254 4.65 -15.06 13.06
N GLY A 255 4.07 -15.23 11.87
CA GLY A 255 3.61 -16.54 11.37
C GLY A 255 4.75 -17.56 11.29
N ASN A 256 5.91 -17.14 10.76
CA ASN A 256 7.12 -17.97 10.74
C ASN A 256 7.59 -18.38 12.14
N LYS A 257 7.64 -17.45 13.10
CA LYS A 257 8.04 -17.74 14.49
C LYS A 257 7.04 -18.67 15.19
N ALA A 258 5.75 -18.50 14.91
CA ALA A 258 4.68 -19.35 15.43
C ALA A 258 4.57 -20.70 14.70
N LYS A 259 5.32 -20.90 13.61
CA LYS A 259 5.22 -22.07 12.70
C LYS A 259 3.81 -22.25 12.16
N GLU A 260 3.18 -21.14 11.80
CA GLU A 260 1.85 -21.10 11.20
C GLU A 260 1.95 -21.31 9.68
N GLY A 261 1.35 -22.37 9.16
CA GLY A 261 1.29 -22.63 7.72
C GLY A 261 2.66 -22.93 7.08
N ILE A 262 2.79 -22.63 5.79
CA ILE A 262 4.03 -22.74 5.02
C ILE A 262 5.01 -21.65 5.48
N HIS A 263 6.23 -22.06 5.83
CA HIS A 263 7.29 -21.12 6.17
C HIS A 263 7.67 -20.27 4.95
N ILE A 264 7.58 -18.95 5.08
CA ILE A 264 7.94 -18.00 4.03
C ILE A 264 9.37 -17.52 4.30
N ASN A 265 10.28 -17.72 3.34
CA ASN A 265 11.69 -17.34 3.50
C ASN A 265 11.92 -15.82 3.33
N LEU A 266 11.31 -15.02 4.21
CA LEU A 266 11.39 -13.56 4.23
C LEU A 266 12.83 -13.09 4.46
N LYS A 267 13.43 -12.49 3.44
CA LYS A 267 14.80 -11.94 3.49
C LYS A 267 14.86 -10.44 3.68
N GLY A 268 13.85 -9.72 3.20
CA GLY A 268 13.81 -8.28 3.36
C GLY A 268 12.54 -7.63 2.87
N PHE A 269 12.46 -6.32 3.08
CA PHE A 269 11.41 -5.49 2.53
C PHE A 269 11.95 -4.13 2.10
N ALA A 270 11.36 -3.56 1.05
CA ALA A 270 11.73 -2.26 0.51
C ALA A 270 10.52 -1.34 0.39
N ILE A 271 10.66 -0.08 0.78
CA ILE A 271 9.57 0.91 0.73
C ILE A 271 10.06 2.12 -0.08
N GLY A 272 9.42 2.33 -1.23
CA GLY A 272 9.63 3.50 -2.09
C GLY A 272 8.73 4.65 -1.68
N ASN A 273 9.30 5.83 -1.43
CA ASN A 273 8.52 7.06 -1.22
C ASN A 273 7.33 6.83 -0.25
N GLY A 274 7.60 6.17 0.87
CA GLY A 274 6.55 5.66 1.75
C GLY A 274 6.03 6.69 2.75
N LEU A 275 4.78 6.53 3.19
CA LEU A 275 4.27 7.09 4.45
C LEU A 275 4.32 5.99 5.51
N THR A 276 5.10 6.14 6.57
CA THR A 276 5.36 5.09 7.60
C THR A 276 5.29 5.65 9.02
N ASP A 277 5.90 6.81 9.27
CA ASP A 277 5.77 7.56 10.52
C ASP A 277 5.24 8.97 10.22
N PRO A 278 3.90 9.14 10.23
CA PRO A 278 3.27 10.43 9.99
C PRO A 278 3.73 11.53 10.97
N ALA A 279 4.05 11.20 12.23
CA ALA A 279 4.44 12.18 13.23
C ALA A 279 5.74 12.90 12.85
N ILE A 280 6.67 12.18 12.21
CA ILE A 280 7.94 12.72 11.75
C ILE A 280 7.82 13.28 10.34
N GLN A 281 7.14 12.56 9.44
CA GLN A 281 7.08 12.94 8.03
C GLN A 281 6.27 14.21 7.79
N TYR A 282 5.18 14.45 8.52
CA TYR A 282 4.40 15.69 8.35
C TYR A 282 5.22 16.95 8.68
N LYS A 283 6.18 16.86 9.60
CA LYS A 283 7.09 17.97 9.92
C LYS A 283 8.01 18.33 8.76
N ALA A 284 8.35 17.36 7.92
CA ALA A 284 9.24 17.57 6.79
C ALA A 284 8.57 18.31 5.62
N TYR A 285 7.23 18.35 5.53
CA TYR A 285 6.54 18.99 4.41
C TYR A 285 6.93 20.46 4.23
N THR A 286 6.91 21.26 5.29
CA THR A 286 7.19 22.69 5.21
C THR A 286 8.69 22.95 5.00
N ASP A 287 9.55 22.14 5.61
CA ASP A 287 11.01 22.21 5.41
C ASP A 287 11.36 21.90 3.95
N TYR A 288 10.94 20.75 3.44
CA TYR A 288 11.19 20.33 2.07
C TYR A 288 10.60 21.32 1.05
N ALA A 289 9.35 21.76 1.24
CA ALA A 289 8.72 22.71 0.33
C ALA A 289 9.44 24.09 0.35
N LEU A 290 10.02 24.50 1.47
CA LEU A 290 10.81 25.73 1.55
C LEU A 290 12.15 25.56 0.84
N ASP A 291 12.85 24.46 1.10
CA ASP A 291 14.17 24.16 0.54
C ASP A 291 14.12 24.00 -0.99
N MET A 292 13.04 23.40 -1.50
CA MET A 292 12.79 23.24 -2.93
C MET A 292 12.15 24.49 -3.58
N GLY A 293 11.94 25.58 -2.83
CA GLY A 293 11.38 26.83 -3.35
C GLY A 293 9.90 26.79 -3.74
N VAL A 294 9.16 25.75 -3.33
CA VAL A 294 7.71 25.61 -3.55
C VAL A 294 6.92 26.64 -2.71
N ILE A 295 7.42 26.98 -1.52
CA ILE A 295 6.84 27.99 -0.64
C ILE A 295 7.88 29.02 -0.18
N LYS A 296 7.42 30.21 0.25
CA LYS A 296 8.30 31.25 0.80
C LYS A 296 8.42 31.13 2.31
N LYS A 297 9.42 31.80 2.91
CA LYS A 297 9.64 31.80 4.37
C LYS A 297 8.42 32.30 5.18
N SER A 298 7.65 33.24 4.62
CA SER A 298 6.40 33.72 5.24
C SER A 298 5.33 32.63 5.30
N ASP A 299 5.22 31.82 4.26
CA ASP A 299 4.27 30.72 4.18
C ASP A 299 4.68 29.58 5.12
N TYR A 300 5.96 29.22 5.11
CA TYR A 300 6.57 28.29 6.10
C TYR A 300 6.17 28.66 7.53
N THR A 301 6.39 29.93 7.90
CA THR A 301 6.10 30.43 9.25
C THR A 301 4.61 30.37 9.58
N ARG A 302 3.74 30.64 8.60
CA ARG A 302 2.29 30.57 8.78
C ARG A 302 1.79 29.13 8.94
N ILE A 303 2.22 28.24 8.04
CA ILE A 303 1.75 26.85 8.00
C ILE A 303 2.25 26.07 9.22
N ASN A 304 3.49 26.30 9.66
CA ASN A 304 4.05 25.62 10.85
C ASN A 304 3.35 25.96 12.17
N LYS A 305 2.47 26.96 12.22
CA LYS A 305 1.59 27.18 13.38
C LYS A 305 0.60 26.02 13.62
N ILE A 306 0.31 25.23 12.58
CA ILE A 306 -0.58 24.07 12.66
C ILE A 306 0.15 22.87 13.26
N MET A 307 1.47 22.80 13.12
CA MET A 307 2.28 21.63 13.46
C MET A 307 2.06 21.14 14.90
N PRO A 308 2.07 21.99 15.95
CA PRO A 308 1.86 21.51 17.32
C PRO A 308 0.50 20.84 17.53
N VAL A 309 -0.54 21.30 16.83
CA VAL A 309 -1.88 20.71 16.90
C VAL A 309 -1.91 19.38 16.15
N CYS A 310 -1.25 19.29 14.99
CA CYS A 310 -1.09 18.04 14.25
C CYS A 310 -0.34 16.98 15.09
N GLU A 311 0.80 17.32 15.69
CA GLU A 311 1.57 16.42 16.55
C GLU A 311 0.73 15.88 17.72
N LEU A 312 -0.02 16.76 18.39
CA LEU A 312 -0.91 16.36 19.47
C LEU A 312 -2.01 15.43 18.96
N ALA A 313 -2.59 15.71 17.80
CA ALA A 313 -3.64 14.88 17.22
C ALA A 313 -3.12 13.48 16.84
N ILE A 314 -1.92 13.38 16.25
CA ILE A 314 -1.28 12.09 15.94
C ILE A 314 -1.00 11.30 17.23
N LYS A 315 -0.51 11.97 18.28
CA LYS A 315 -0.31 11.33 19.59
C LYS A 315 -1.62 10.79 20.18
N LEU A 316 -2.73 11.48 19.98
CA LEU A 316 -4.07 11.07 20.44
C LEU A 316 -4.71 9.98 19.56
N CYS A 317 -4.31 9.87 18.30
CA CYS A 317 -4.69 8.76 17.42
C CYS A 317 -4.23 7.42 18.04
N GLY A 318 -2.96 7.32 18.44
CA GLY A 318 -2.43 6.16 19.16
C GLY A 318 -2.63 4.83 18.42
N THR A 319 -2.55 3.71 19.13
CA THR A 319 -2.62 2.36 18.54
C THR A 319 -4.03 1.79 18.40
N SER A 320 -5.04 2.38 19.04
CA SER A 320 -6.43 1.87 19.09
C SER A 320 -7.45 2.80 18.41
N GLY A 321 -6.98 3.73 17.57
CA GLY A 321 -7.70 4.94 17.21
C GLY A 321 -8.72 4.81 16.08
N THR A 322 -9.98 5.00 16.43
CA THR A 322 -11.04 5.19 15.43
C THR A 322 -11.26 6.67 15.16
N THR A 323 -11.95 7.39 16.05
CA THR A 323 -12.33 8.80 15.82
C THR A 323 -11.16 9.78 15.93
N SER A 324 -10.24 9.57 16.87
CA SER A 324 -9.06 10.43 17.07
C SER A 324 -8.13 10.42 15.85
N CYS A 325 -7.99 9.27 15.17
CA CYS A 325 -7.15 9.17 13.97
C CYS A 325 -7.74 9.91 12.78
N LEU A 326 -9.06 9.81 12.57
CA LEU A 326 -9.73 10.61 11.53
C LEU A 326 -9.60 12.12 11.79
N ALA A 327 -9.75 12.55 13.06
CA ALA A 327 -9.54 13.95 13.43
C ALA A 327 -8.08 14.38 13.17
N SER A 328 -7.11 13.52 13.51
CA SER A 328 -5.70 13.74 13.20
C SER A 328 -5.46 13.91 11.71
N TYR A 329 -6.06 13.05 10.88
CA TYR A 329 -5.95 13.12 9.43
C TYR A 329 -6.44 14.48 8.91
N LEU A 330 -7.61 14.92 9.36
CA LEU A 330 -8.19 16.20 8.94
C LEU A 330 -7.32 17.39 9.35
N VAL A 331 -6.81 17.41 10.59
CA VAL A 331 -5.95 18.50 11.09
C VAL A 331 -4.62 18.52 10.35
N CYS A 332 -3.92 17.39 10.29
CA CYS A 332 -2.58 17.31 9.71
C CYS A 332 -2.57 17.60 8.21
N ASN A 333 -3.57 17.13 7.45
CA ASN A 333 -3.64 17.41 6.01
C ASN A 333 -3.88 18.87 5.67
N THR A 334 -4.29 19.72 6.62
CA THR A 334 -4.31 21.17 6.37
C THR A 334 -2.91 21.73 6.06
N ILE A 335 -1.83 21.09 6.53
CA ILE A 335 -0.44 21.47 6.22
C ILE A 335 -0.17 21.28 4.73
N PHE A 336 -0.35 20.05 4.23
CA PHE A 336 -0.13 19.71 2.82
C PHE A 336 -1.07 20.50 1.90
N ASN A 337 -2.36 20.59 2.24
CA ASN A 337 -3.33 21.38 1.47
C ASN A 337 -2.98 22.86 1.40
N SER A 338 -2.38 23.43 2.45
CA SER A 338 -1.90 24.81 2.45
C SER A 338 -0.72 25.00 1.50
N ILE A 339 0.20 24.03 1.43
CA ILE A 339 1.31 24.03 0.48
C ILE A 339 0.76 23.96 -0.95
N MET A 340 -0.12 22.99 -1.23
CA MET A 340 -0.68 22.80 -2.57
C MET A 340 -1.50 24.01 -3.06
N LYS A 341 -2.22 24.68 -2.16
CA LYS A 341 -2.93 25.93 -2.50
C LYS A 341 -1.97 27.04 -2.96
N ILE A 342 -0.75 27.08 -2.47
CA ILE A 342 0.29 28.05 -2.85
C ILE A 342 0.99 27.60 -4.13
N ALA A 343 1.35 26.31 -4.18
CA ALA A 343 2.05 25.68 -5.30
C ALA A 343 1.23 25.69 -6.60
N GLY A 344 -0.10 25.73 -6.51
CA GLY A 344 -1.00 25.79 -7.66
C GLY A 344 -1.10 24.43 -8.36
N LYS A 345 -0.67 24.36 -9.62
CA LYS A 345 -0.80 23.17 -10.48
C LYS A 345 0.44 22.27 -10.48
N ILE A 346 1.39 22.47 -9.57
CA ILE A 346 2.55 21.58 -9.42
C ILE A 346 2.08 20.14 -9.20
N ASN A 347 2.73 19.18 -9.86
CA ASN A 347 2.54 17.77 -9.58
C ASN A 347 3.17 17.44 -8.22
N TYR A 348 2.37 17.00 -7.26
CA TYR A 348 2.88 16.69 -5.91
C TYR A 348 3.66 15.37 -5.84
N TYR A 349 3.66 14.58 -6.91
CA TYR A 349 4.52 13.41 -7.07
C TYR A 349 5.86 13.76 -7.73
N ASP A 350 5.97 14.88 -8.43
CA ASP A 350 7.23 15.37 -8.99
C ASP A 350 7.14 16.88 -9.17
N ILE A 351 7.76 17.64 -8.28
CA ILE A 351 7.61 19.10 -8.25
C ILE A 351 8.16 19.82 -9.50
N ARG A 352 8.88 19.10 -10.37
CA ARG A 352 9.38 19.61 -11.66
C ARG A 352 8.29 19.60 -12.74
N LYS A 353 7.19 18.88 -12.53
CA LYS A 353 6.11 18.66 -13.48
C LYS A 353 4.84 19.44 -13.10
N GLN A 354 3.92 19.58 -14.06
CA GLN A 354 2.54 20.03 -13.79
C GLN A 354 1.64 18.82 -13.57
N CYS A 355 0.62 18.97 -12.73
CA CYS A 355 -0.36 17.94 -12.44
C CYS A 355 -1.34 17.80 -13.62
N GLU A 356 -1.42 16.60 -14.19
CA GLU A 356 -2.34 16.24 -15.27
C GLU A 356 -3.31 15.14 -14.82
N GLY A 357 -4.62 15.34 -15.00
CA GLY A 357 -5.63 14.38 -14.54
C GLY A 357 -5.80 14.34 -13.01
N SER A 358 -6.60 13.38 -12.52
CA SER A 358 -6.93 13.24 -11.10
C SER A 358 -5.80 12.69 -10.24
N LEU A 359 -4.90 11.90 -10.84
CA LEU A 359 -3.73 11.30 -10.21
C LEU A 359 -2.42 12.05 -10.56
N CYS A 360 -2.52 13.27 -11.07
CA CYS A 360 -1.41 14.10 -11.56
C CYS A 360 -0.53 13.50 -12.68
N TYR A 361 -0.88 12.32 -13.17
CA TYR A 361 -0.38 11.69 -14.39
C TYR A 361 -1.56 11.16 -15.23
N ASP A 362 -1.35 11.04 -16.55
CA ASP A 362 -2.31 10.41 -17.46
C ASP A 362 -2.10 8.88 -17.50
N PHE A 363 -2.95 8.17 -16.75
CA PHE A 363 -3.02 6.71 -16.78
C PHE A 363 -4.18 6.18 -17.64
N SER A 364 -4.79 7.02 -18.49
CA SER A 364 -6.00 6.65 -19.23
C SER A 364 -5.78 5.50 -20.21
N ASN A 365 -4.56 5.30 -20.72
CA ASN A 365 -4.26 4.17 -21.58
C ASN A 365 -4.35 2.83 -20.84
N MET A 366 -3.90 2.77 -19.57
CA MET A 366 -4.10 1.58 -18.74
C MET A 366 -5.58 1.32 -18.46
N GLU A 367 -6.33 2.34 -18.05
CA GLU A 367 -7.77 2.16 -17.79
C GLU A 367 -8.52 1.73 -19.06
N LYS A 368 -8.20 2.31 -20.21
CA LYS A 368 -8.79 1.88 -21.50
C LYS A 368 -8.42 0.44 -21.83
N PHE A 369 -7.14 0.09 -21.70
CA PHE A 369 -6.62 -1.24 -22.02
C PHE A 369 -7.23 -2.32 -21.13
N LEU A 370 -7.20 -2.14 -19.80
CA LEU A 370 -7.73 -3.10 -18.83
C LEU A 370 -9.26 -3.27 -18.88
N ASN A 371 -9.97 -2.32 -19.49
CA ASN A 371 -11.41 -2.42 -19.74
C ASN A 371 -11.75 -2.93 -21.16
N GLN A 372 -10.78 -3.28 -22.00
CA GLN A 372 -11.08 -3.91 -23.29
C GLN A 372 -11.62 -5.32 -23.07
N LYS A 373 -12.64 -5.71 -23.85
CA LYS A 373 -13.33 -6.99 -23.66
C LYS A 373 -12.39 -8.21 -23.80
N ASP A 374 -11.47 -8.16 -24.76
CA ASP A 374 -10.49 -9.21 -24.97
C ASP A 374 -9.49 -9.31 -23.80
N VAL A 375 -9.11 -8.18 -23.21
CA VAL A 375 -8.27 -8.13 -22.00
C VAL A 375 -9.04 -8.68 -20.80
N THR A 376 -10.27 -8.22 -20.53
CA THR A 376 -11.06 -8.70 -19.39
C THR A 376 -11.44 -10.18 -19.52
N ASP A 377 -11.73 -10.65 -20.73
CA ASP A 377 -11.96 -12.07 -21.01
C ASP A 377 -10.68 -12.89 -20.77
N ALA A 378 -9.50 -12.39 -21.18
CA ALA A 378 -8.22 -13.06 -20.97
C ALA A 378 -7.86 -13.17 -19.49
N LEU A 379 -8.00 -12.08 -18.73
CA LEU A 379 -7.74 -12.04 -17.29
C LEU A 379 -8.80 -12.78 -16.47
N GLY A 380 -9.99 -13.01 -17.04
CA GLY A 380 -11.07 -13.69 -16.35
C GLY A 380 -11.73 -12.85 -15.25
N VAL A 381 -11.64 -11.53 -15.35
CA VAL A 381 -12.17 -10.55 -14.37
C VAL A 381 -13.66 -10.24 -14.57
N GLY A 382 -14.29 -10.87 -15.57
CA GLY A 382 -15.73 -10.79 -15.81
C GLY A 382 -16.18 -9.38 -16.18
N GLY A 383 -17.29 -8.93 -15.58
CA GLY A 383 -17.88 -7.61 -15.82
C GLY A 383 -17.41 -6.50 -14.89
N ILE A 384 -16.29 -6.69 -14.18
CA ILE A 384 -15.74 -5.67 -13.28
C ILE A 384 -15.11 -4.57 -14.13
N GLU A 385 -15.55 -3.33 -13.93
CA GLU A 385 -14.93 -2.17 -14.57
C GLU A 385 -13.67 -1.79 -13.81
N PHE A 386 -12.52 -1.82 -14.49
CA PHE A 386 -11.25 -1.44 -13.89
C PHE A 386 -11.21 0.07 -13.61
N VAL A 387 -10.78 0.44 -12.41
CA VAL A 387 -10.46 1.82 -12.04
C VAL A 387 -9.12 1.85 -11.31
N SER A 388 -8.28 2.87 -11.60
CA SER A 388 -6.92 2.91 -11.07
C SER A 388 -6.86 2.98 -9.54
N CYS A 389 -7.78 3.74 -8.92
CA CYS A 389 -7.87 3.87 -7.47
C CYS A 389 -9.32 3.89 -7.00
N SER A 390 -9.60 3.15 -5.93
CA SER A 390 -10.91 2.98 -5.31
C SER A 390 -11.16 4.04 -4.23
N PRO A 391 -12.10 4.99 -4.44
CA PRO A 391 -12.41 6.00 -3.44
C PRO A 391 -13.00 5.38 -2.16
N SER A 392 -13.70 4.25 -2.27
CA SER A 392 -14.31 3.59 -1.12
C SER A 392 -13.26 2.97 -0.20
N VAL A 393 -12.26 2.31 -0.78
CA VAL A 393 -11.11 1.78 -0.02
C VAL A 393 -10.33 2.94 0.60
N TYR A 394 -10.07 4.00 -0.17
CA TYR A 394 -9.42 5.20 0.34
C TYR A 394 -10.14 5.77 1.58
N GLN A 395 -11.48 5.93 1.50
CA GLN A 395 -12.28 6.43 2.62
C GLN A 395 -12.29 5.46 3.82
N ALA A 396 -12.34 4.15 3.56
CA ALA A 396 -12.35 3.15 4.62
C ALA A 396 -11.05 3.14 5.45
N MET A 397 -9.91 3.45 4.83
CA MET A 397 -8.59 3.43 5.44
C MET A 397 -8.16 4.76 6.09
N LEU A 398 -8.99 5.82 6.05
CA LEU A 398 -8.62 7.13 6.63
C LEU A 398 -8.31 7.11 8.14
N THR A 399 -8.89 6.15 8.87
CA THR A 399 -8.60 5.96 10.30
C THR A 399 -7.23 5.37 10.56
N ASP A 400 -6.59 4.79 9.55
CA ASP A 400 -5.30 4.14 9.66
C ASP A 400 -4.14 5.07 9.29
N TRP A 401 -4.38 6.03 8.40
CA TRP A 401 -3.39 6.96 7.83
C TRP A 401 -2.43 7.65 8.81
N MET A 402 -2.90 7.96 10.03
CA MET A 402 -2.13 8.72 11.03
C MET A 402 -1.45 7.82 12.07
N ARG A 403 -1.48 6.50 11.88
CA ARG A 403 -0.85 5.54 12.79
C ARG A 403 0.65 5.44 12.49
N ASN A 404 1.41 5.06 13.51
CA ASN A 404 2.83 4.77 13.35
C ASN A 404 3.00 3.28 13.02
N LEU A 405 3.49 2.98 11.82
CA LEU A 405 3.77 1.61 11.36
C LEU A 405 5.28 1.28 11.40
N GLU A 406 6.14 2.24 11.73
CA GLU A 406 7.55 2.02 12.06
C GLU A 406 7.71 1.16 13.33
N ALA A 407 6.78 1.23 14.28
CA ALA A 407 6.87 0.51 15.55
C ALA A 407 7.03 -1.04 15.43
N GLY A 408 6.63 -1.64 14.30
CA GLY A 408 6.82 -3.08 14.04
C GLY A 408 8.19 -3.45 13.44
N ILE A 409 8.93 -2.47 12.94
CA ILE A 409 10.16 -2.67 12.17
C ILE A 409 11.36 -3.11 13.02
N PRO A 410 11.63 -2.54 14.21
CA PRO A 410 12.85 -2.88 14.95
C PRO A 410 13.04 -4.37 15.18
N ALA A 411 11.97 -5.11 15.52
CA ALA A 411 12.03 -6.55 15.71
C ALA A 411 12.47 -7.32 14.44
N LEU A 412 12.10 -6.83 13.25
CA LEU A 412 12.53 -7.42 11.97
C LEU A 412 14.04 -7.20 11.75
N LEU A 413 14.54 -6.00 12.05
CA LEU A 413 15.97 -5.69 11.92
C LEU A 413 16.83 -6.50 12.89
N GLU A 414 16.38 -6.66 14.14
CA GLU A 414 17.10 -7.47 15.14
C GLU A 414 17.23 -8.95 14.72
N ASP A 415 16.23 -9.46 13.99
CA ASP A 415 16.25 -10.83 13.43
C ASP A 415 16.93 -10.90 12.05
N GLY A 416 17.56 -9.81 11.59
CA GLY A 416 18.38 -9.77 10.38
C GLY A 416 17.60 -9.64 9.06
N VAL A 417 16.30 -9.32 9.12
CA VAL A 417 15.50 -9.02 7.92
C VAL A 417 16.00 -7.70 7.33
N LYS A 418 16.43 -7.72 6.06
CA LYS A 418 16.96 -6.54 5.36
C LYS A 418 15.86 -5.51 5.12
N MET A 419 16.19 -4.24 5.25
CA MET A 419 15.27 -3.13 5.01
C MET A 419 15.93 -2.09 4.10
N LEU A 420 15.24 -1.77 3.01
CA LEU A 420 15.62 -0.68 2.10
C LEU A 420 14.52 0.38 2.09
N ILE A 421 14.84 1.60 2.50
CA ILE A 421 13.99 2.76 2.24
C ILE A 421 14.61 3.55 1.11
N TYR A 422 13.87 3.74 0.03
CA TYR A 422 14.31 4.59 -1.07
C TYR A 422 13.29 5.70 -1.31
N ALA A 423 13.76 6.89 -1.66
CA ALA A 423 12.88 8.02 -1.93
C ALA A 423 13.44 8.90 -3.04
N GLY A 424 12.61 9.18 -4.04
CA GLY A 424 12.95 10.12 -5.11
C GLY A 424 13.14 11.55 -4.60
N GLU A 425 14.17 12.21 -5.12
CA GLU A 425 14.59 13.55 -4.74
C GLU A 425 13.51 14.63 -4.90
N TYR A 426 12.60 14.48 -5.86
CA TYR A 426 11.63 15.49 -6.27
C TYR A 426 10.17 15.20 -5.87
N ASP A 427 9.92 14.14 -5.11
CA ASP A 427 8.60 13.86 -4.54
C ASP A 427 8.26 14.84 -3.40
N LEU A 428 7.06 15.43 -3.42
CA LEU A 428 6.58 16.28 -2.34
C LEU A 428 5.76 15.51 -1.31
N ILE A 429 4.83 14.65 -1.77
CA ILE A 429 3.84 14.00 -0.90
C ILE A 429 4.49 12.99 0.05
N CYS A 430 5.52 12.27 -0.39
CA CYS A 430 6.30 11.38 0.47
C CYS A 430 7.80 11.69 0.38
N ASN A 431 8.11 12.99 0.46
CA ASN A 431 9.46 13.54 0.25
C ASN A 431 10.59 12.78 0.98
N TRP A 432 11.75 12.73 0.32
CA TRP A 432 12.94 12.04 0.82
C TRP A 432 13.42 12.55 2.19
N LEU A 433 13.18 13.82 2.51
CA LEU A 433 13.59 14.41 3.79
C LEU A 433 12.80 13.81 4.95
N GLY A 434 11.48 13.68 4.79
CA GLY A 434 10.61 12.99 5.76
C GLY A 434 11.00 11.54 5.93
N ASN A 435 11.23 10.85 4.81
CA ASN A 435 11.66 9.45 4.82
C ASN A 435 13.02 9.25 5.51
N SER A 436 14.00 10.11 5.20
CA SER A 436 15.31 10.11 5.86
C SER A 436 15.17 10.33 7.37
N ARG A 437 14.37 11.31 7.80
CA ARG A 437 14.25 11.66 9.22
C ARG A 437 13.71 10.53 10.07
N TRP A 438 12.66 9.83 9.64
CA TRP A 438 12.10 8.74 10.44
C TRP A 438 13.04 7.55 10.50
N VAL A 439 13.74 7.23 9.39
CA VAL A 439 14.74 6.16 9.37
C VAL A 439 15.90 6.46 10.33
N HIS A 440 16.34 7.72 10.41
CA HIS A 440 17.39 8.13 11.35
C HIS A 440 16.94 8.11 12.82
N SER A 441 15.65 8.35 13.08
CA SER A 441 15.12 8.37 14.45
C SER A 441 14.67 7.01 14.97
N MET A 442 14.40 6.05 14.09
CA MET A 442 13.94 4.70 14.46
C MET A 442 14.89 4.06 15.48
N GLU A 443 14.33 3.60 16.59
CA GLU A 443 15.08 3.02 17.71
C GLU A 443 15.31 1.52 17.48
N TRP A 444 16.57 1.12 17.31
CA TRP A 444 17.02 -0.27 17.20
C TRP A 444 18.50 -0.39 17.58
N SER A 445 19.02 -1.60 17.77
CA SER A 445 20.37 -1.84 18.30
C SER A 445 21.49 -1.22 17.44
N GLY A 446 21.26 -1.06 16.14
CA GLY A 446 22.19 -0.46 15.19
C GLY A 446 22.00 1.04 14.93
N GLN A 447 21.02 1.71 15.54
CA GLN A 447 20.66 3.09 15.22
C GLN A 447 21.86 4.05 15.22
N GLN A 448 22.63 4.09 16.29
CA GLN A 448 23.76 5.02 16.41
C GLN A 448 24.84 4.76 15.33
N LYS A 449 25.03 3.50 14.95
CA LYS A 449 26.00 3.16 13.91
C LYS A 449 25.47 3.49 12.51
N PHE A 450 24.17 3.35 12.27
CA PHE A 450 23.52 3.87 11.07
C PHE A 450 23.60 5.40 11.00
N VAL A 451 23.34 6.11 12.10
CA VAL A 451 23.43 7.58 12.15
C VAL A 451 24.87 8.06 11.93
N ASN A 452 25.87 7.29 12.36
CA ASN A 452 27.28 7.64 12.19
C ASN A 452 27.93 7.11 10.91
N SER A 453 27.25 6.25 10.14
CA SER A 453 27.82 5.72 8.90
C SER A 453 27.97 6.83 7.85
N PRO A 454 28.96 6.76 6.96
CA PRO A 454 29.11 7.77 5.91
C PRO A 454 27.94 7.72 4.93
N THR A 455 27.61 8.87 4.36
CA THR A 455 26.82 8.93 3.13
C THR A 455 27.74 8.58 1.97
N VAL A 456 27.33 7.63 1.13
CA VAL A 456 28.07 7.16 -0.04
C VAL A 456 27.24 7.31 -1.31
N SER A 457 27.91 7.48 -2.45
CA SER A 457 27.24 7.56 -3.75
C SER A 457 26.69 6.19 -4.14
N PHE A 458 25.47 6.15 -4.65
CA PHE A 458 24.90 5.01 -5.36
C PHE A 458 25.12 5.26 -6.85
N GLU A 459 25.96 4.45 -7.49
CA GLU A 459 26.37 4.64 -8.88
C GLU A 459 25.75 3.61 -9.82
N VAL A 460 25.32 4.07 -10.99
CA VAL A 460 24.84 3.23 -12.10
C VAL A 460 25.59 3.67 -13.36
N ASP A 461 26.24 2.73 -14.04
CA ASP A 461 27.17 3.00 -15.16
C ASP A 461 28.27 4.05 -14.84
N ASN A 462 28.82 4.03 -13.62
CA ASN A 462 29.79 5.01 -13.13
C ASN A 462 29.26 6.46 -13.08
N LYS A 463 27.95 6.64 -12.93
CA LYS A 463 27.31 7.93 -12.67
C LYS A 463 26.53 7.86 -11.37
N GLU A 464 26.62 8.91 -10.57
CA GLU A 464 25.82 9.04 -9.35
C GLU A 464 24.33 9.07 -9.70
N ALA A 465 23.62 8.02 -9.29
CA ALA A 465 22.16 7.86 -9.42
C ALA A 465 21.44 8.12 -8.08
N GLY A 466 22.19 8.30 -6.99
CA GLY A 466 21.62 8.60 -5.69
C GLY A 466 22.67 8.67 -4.60
N GLN A 467 22.21 8.90 -3.38
CA GLN A 467 23.04 8.96 -2.18
C GLN A 467 22.44 8.07 -1.12
N MET A 468 23.25 7.19 -0.55
CA MET A 468 22.78 6.20 0.41
C MET A 468 23.58 6.19 1.69
N LYS A 469 22.93 5.65 2.72
CA LYS A 469 23.50 5.40 4.04
C LYS A 469 23.07 4.01 4.48
N SER A 470 24.00 3.22 5.01
CA SER A 470 23.74 1.83 5.37
C SER A 470 24.49 1.42 6.62
N TYR A 471 23.84 0.61 7.46
CA TYR A 471 24.49 -0.10 8.55
C TYR A 471 23.69 -1.36 8.89
N GLY A 472 24.37 -2.51 8.96
CA GLY A 472 23.72 -3.79 9.23
C GLY A 472 22.62 -4.10 8.19
N PRO A 473 21.40 -4.46 8.61
CA PRO A 473 20.30 -4.77 7.70
C PRO A 473 19.61 -3.53 7.10
N LEU A 474 19.92 -2.31 7.54
CA LEU A 474 19.20 -1.10 7.16
C LEU A 474 19.96 -0.25 6.13
N THR A 475 19.28 0.09 5.04
CA THR A 475 19.73 1.05 4.04
C THR A 475 18.68 2.13 3.79
N PHE A 476 19.11 3.40 3.74
CA PHE A 476 18.35 4.51 3.18
C PHE A 476 19.02 5.00 1.89
N LEU A 477 18.25 5.23 0.84
CA LEU A 477 18.71 5.73 -0.46
C LEU A 477 17.84 6.91 -0.94
N LYS A 478 18.44 8.08 -1.09
CA LYS A 478 17.84 9.17 -1.88
C LYS A 478 18.17 8.93 -3.35
N VAL A 479 17.16 8.81 -4.21
CA VAL A 479 17.34 8.57 -5.65
C VAL A 479 17.29 9.91 -6.38
N ASN A 480 18.36 10.23 -7.11
CA ASN A 480 18.47 11.49 -7.84
C ASN A 480 17.50 11.52 -9.00
N ASP A 481 17.04 12.72 -9.36
CA ASP A 481 16.21 12.95 -10.56
C ASP A 481 14.90 12.14 -10.66
N ALA A 482 14.41 11.61 -9.54
CA ALA A 482 13.16 10.85 -9.45
C ALA A 482 12.10 11.57 -8.59
N GLY A 483 10.84 11.42 -8.95
CA GLY A 483 9.67 11.79 -8.15
C GLY A 483 9.18 10.64 -7.27
N HIS A 484 7.86 10.49 -7.18
CA HIS A 484 7.18 9.51 -6.33
C HIS A 484 7.37 8.08 -6.81
N MET A 485 7.09 7.83 -8.09
CA MET A 485 7.26 6.54 -8.76
C MET A 485 8.69 6.42 -9.29
N VAL A 486 9.63 6.08 -8.40
CA VAL A 486 11.05 5.98 -8.74
C VAL A 486 11.32 5.09 -9.96
N PRO A 487 10.70 3.90 -10.11
CA PRO A 487 10.94 3.08 -11.30
C PRO A 487 10.38 3.69 -12.59
N MET A 488 9.39 4.57 -12.51
CA MET A 488 8.88 5.32 -13.69
C MET A 488 9.90 6.37 -14.15
N ASP A 489 10.45 7.16 -13.22
CA ASP A 489 11.34 8.28 -13.56
C ASP A 489 12.80 7.85 -13.82
N GLN A 490 13.28 6.84 -13.09
CA GLN A 490 14.66 6.34 -13.16
C GLN A 490 14.69 4.80 -13.30
N PRO A 491 14.10 4.22 -14.37
CA PRO A 491 13.89 2.77 -14.50
C PRO A 491 15.17 1.95 -14.40
N LYS A 492 16.25 2.40 -15.04
CA LYS A 492 17.54 1.71 -14.99
C LYS A 492 18.12 1.69 -13.58
N ALA A 493 18.10 2.83 -12.89
CA ALA A 493 18.62 2.93 -11.53
C ALA A 493 17.76 2.13 -10.54
N ALA A 494 16.44 2.10 -10.72
CA ALA A 494 15.53 1.31 -9.90
C ALA A 494 15.77 -0.20 -10.03
N LEU A 495 16.00 -0.70 -11.26
CA LEU A 495 16.35 -2.11 -11.46
C LEU A 495 17.71 -2.46 -10.83
N GLU A 496 18.73 -1.62 -11.04
CA GLU A 496 20.06 -1.82 -10.46
C GLU A 496 20.01 -1.80 -8.92
N MET A 497 19.24 -0.86 -8.35
CA MET A 497 19.00 -0.77 -6.91
C MET A 497 18.42 -2.08 -6.36
N LEU A 498 17.36 -2.62 -6.99
CA LEU A 498 16.77 -3.88 -6.56
C LEU A 498 17.79 -5.02 -6.64
N ASN A 499 18.44 -5.18 -7.80
CA ASN A 499 19.35 -6.30 -8.05
C ASN A 499 20.52 -6.28 -7.04
N SER A 500 21.18 -5.14 -6.91
CA SER A 500 22.28 -4.95 -5.97
C SER A 500 21.85 -5.15 -4.51
N TRP A 501 20.63 -4.74 -4.14
CA TRP A 501 20.12 -4.91 -2.77
C TRP A 501 19.84 -6.39 -2.43
N ILE A 502 19.16 -7.10 -3.33
CA ILE A 502 18.85 -8.52 -3.19
C ILE A 502 20.15 -9.33 -3.03
N GLU A 503 21.12 -9.11 -3.93
CA GLU A 503 22.43 -9.78 -3.90
C GLU A 503 23.30 -9.39 -2.70
N GLY A 504 22.96 -8.32 -1.97
CA GLY A 504 23.78 -7.78 -0.88
C GLY A 504 24.99 -6.99 -1.35
N ASN A 505 25.02 -6.58 -2.62
CA ASN A 505 26.09 -5.84 -3.27
C ASN A 505 25.85 -4.32 -3.31
N LEU A 506 24.71 -3.83 -2.81
CA LEU A 506 24.38 -2.39 -2.84
C LEU A 506 25.44 -1.51 -2.18
N THR A 507 26.12 -2.00 -1.13
CA THR A 507 27.23 -1.31 -0.47
C THR A 507 28.62 -1.72 -1.00
N GLY A 508 28.68 -2.62 -1.98
CA GLY A 508 29.86 -3.40 -2.38
C GLY A 508 30.87 -2.69 -3.30
N SER A 509 30.59 -1.49 -3.78
CA SER A 509 31.58 -0.70 -4.55
C SER A 509 32.67 -0.08 -3.66
N SER A 510 32.35 0.27 -2.41
CA SER A 510 33.30 0.99 -1.52
C SER A 510 34.06 0.13 -0.51
N MET A 511 33.65 -1.13 -0.26
CA MET A 511 34.36 -2.00 0.70
C MET A 511 35.52 -2.82 0.11
N LYS A 512 35.70 -2.84 -1.22
CA LYS A 512 36.86 -3.52 -1.85
C LYS A 512 38.17 -2.75 -1.73
N SER A 513 38.15 -1.47 -1.39
CA SER A 513 39.36 -0.63 -1.29
C SER A 513 40.02 -0.66 0.09
N GLU A 514 39.32 -1.05 1.17
CA GLU A 514 39.89 -1.06 2.52
C GLU A 514 40.65 -2.34 2.88
N ASN A 515 40.41 -3.46 2.17
CA ASN A 515 41.08 -4.74 2.44
C ASN A 515 42.35 -4.99 1.59
N MET A 516 42.84 -4.01 0.82
CA MET A 516 44.11 -4.14 0.07
C MET A 516 45.26 -3.26 0.62
N ILE A 517 45.07 -2.55 1.73
CA ILE A 517 46.10 -1.66 2.30
C ILE A 517 46.69 -2.21 3.61
N SER A 518 46.22 -3.36 4.13
CA SER A 518 46.79 -3.95 5.36
C SER A 518 47.83 -5.06 5.14
N ASP A 519 48.21 -5.37 3.89
CA ASP A 519 49.25 -6.36 3.57
C ASP A 519 50.26 -5.81 2.55
N MET A 520 50.96 -4.72 2.91
CA MET A 520 52.22 -4.31 2.28
C MET A 520 53.23 -3.78 3.31
#